data_AF-A0A4D7QLR6-F1
#
_entry.id   AF-A0A4D7QLR6-F1
#
_cell.length_a   1.000
_cell.length_b   1.000
_cell.length_c   1.000
_cell.angle_alpha   90.00
_cell.angle_beta   90.00
_cell.angle_gamma   90.00
#
_symmetry.space_group_name_H-M   'P 1'
#
loop_
_entity.id
_entity.type
_entity.pdbx_description
1 polymer ?
#
loop_
_entity_poly.entity_id
_entity_poly.type
_entity_poly.pdbx_seq_one_letter_code
_entity_poly.pdbx_strand_id
1 'polypeptide(L)'
;MQAVQTPWVKLCDNVPVDERTPPTTKKLCMVVQETRAENGQMLASVQIRDLEGEKPRLIIAVPVGMSLQPGIRVVLEGQGQAQPQAMRYEVCLPNACFAQMELAPEFLTRMKRSNNLNIQVVNMNNRAISLAMSLQGFAASYDGQPVDPKAYEESQRRLAEELQRRGEEAQRRLQQQGGAPGAPPAPGVPVPPAPAGAPLAPPQR
;
A
#
# COMPACT_ATOMS: atom_id res chain seq x y z
N MET A 1 5.44 13.42 -5.31
CA MET A 1 5.40 12.12 -4.61
C MET A 1 4.42 11.25 -5.39
N GLN A 2 4.93 10.26 -6.10
CA GLN A 2 4.08 9.33 -6.84
C GLN A 2 3.46 8.36 -5.82
N ALA A 3 2.20 8.00 -6.02
CA ALA A 3 1.53 7.00 -5.19
C ALA A 3 1.63 5.64 -5.89
N VAL A 4 1.98 4.60 -5.14
CA VAL A 4 2.04 3.22 -5.61
C VAL A 4 0.73 2.54 -5.22
N GLN A 5 0.01 2.00 -6.21
CA GLN A 5 -1.25 1.30 -5.99
C GLN A 5 -1.05 -0.20 -6.20
N THR A 6 -1.60 -1.01 -5.30
CA THR A 6 -1.64 -2.47 -5.51
C THR A 6 -2.68 -2.82 -6.57
N PRO A 7 -2.59 -3.99 -7.23
CA PRO A 7 -3.73 -4.50 -7.98
C PRO A 7 -4.89 -4.82 -7.03
N TRP A 8 -6.10 -4.86 -7.57
CA TRP A 8 -7.26 -5.37 -6.83
C TRP A 8 -7.13 -6.86 -6.61
N VAL A 9 -7.26 -7.31 -5.37
CA VAL A 9 -7.19 -8.73 -5.01
C VAL A 9 -8.43 -9.14 -4.24
N LYS A 10 -8.94 -10.35 -4.52
CA LYS A 10 -10.03 -10.97 -3.78
C LYS A 10 -9.47 -12.09 -2.91
N LEU A 11 -9.77 -12.03 -1.63
CA LEU A 11 -9.34 -13.01 -0.62
C LEU A 11 -10.60 -13.56 0.03
N CYS A 12 -10.71 -14.87 0.19
CA CYS A 12 -11.83 -15.46 0.92
C CYS A 12 -11.33 -16.52 1.90
N ASP A 13 -11.96 -16.58 3.07
CA ASP A 13 -11.67 -17.53 4.12
C ASP A 13 -12.96 -17.96 4.83
N ASN A 14 -12.93 -19.08 5.54
CA ASN A 14 -14.02 -19.50 6.42
C ASN A 14 -13.69 -19.07 7.84
N VAL A 15 -14.40 -18.06 8.35
CA VAL A 15 -14.16 -17.50 9.68
C VAL A 15 -15.11 -18.11 10.72
N PRO A 16 -14.65 -18.41 11.95
CA PRO A 16 -15.53 -18.87 13.02
C PRO A 16 -16.64 -17.85 13.33
N VAL A 17 -17.86 -18.32 13.53
CA VAL A 17 -19.00 -17.46 13.92
C VAL A 17 -18.94 -17.10 15.41
N ASP A 18 -18.42 -18.01 16.23
CA ASP A 18 -18.16 -17.82 17.65
C ASP A 18 -16.87 -18.58 18.00
N GLU A 19 -15.90 -17.88 18.60
CA GLU A 19 -14.66 -18.49 19.10
C GLU A 19 -14.91 -19.52 20.21
N ARG A 20 -16.07 -19.44 20.87
CA ARG A 20 -16.48 -20.32 21.98
C ARG A 20 -17.20 -21.58 21.53
N THR A 21 -17.66 -21.66 20.28
CA THR A 21 -18.43 -22.82 19.79
C THR A 21 -18.03 -23.22 18.36
N PRO A 22 -16.86 -23.85 18.17
CA PRO A 22 -16.54 -24.57 16.93
C PRO A 22 -17.58 -25.67 16.66
N PRO A 23 -17.99 -25.96 15.41
CA PRO A 23 -17.27 -25.69 14.16
C PRO A 23 -18.00 -24.73 13.20
N THR A 24 -18.99 -23.96 13.67
CA THR A 24 -19.79 -23.13 12.77
C THR A 24 -18.91 -22.01 12.20
N THR A 25 -18.65 -22.08 10.90
CA THR A 25 -17.91 -21.08 10.14
C THR A 25 -18.82 -20.38 9.15
N LYS A 26 -18.47 -19.15 8.79
CA LYS A 26 -19.09 -18.39 7.71
C LYS A 26 -18.05 -18.02 6.69
N LYS A 27 -18.41 -18.03 5.42
CA LYS A 27 -17.53 -17.54 4.37
C LYS A 27 -17.41 -16.02 4.44
N LEU A 28 -16.17 -15.52 4.55
CA LEU A 28 -15.82 -14.11 4.48
C LEU A 28 -14.98 -13.87 3.23
N CYS A 29 -15.44 -12.98 2.36
CA CYS A 29 -14.70 -12.53 1.20
C CYS A 29 -14.37 -11.04 1.32
N MET A 30 -13.17 -10.66 0.89
CA MET A 30 -12.68 -9.29 0.89
C MET A 30 -12.06 -8.98 -0.47
N VAL A 31 -12.44 -7.86 -1.07
CA VAL A 31 -11.84 -7.34 -2.30
C VAL A 31 -11.15 -6.05 -1.95
N VAL A 32 -9.81 -6.01 -2.03
CA VAL A 32 -8.99 -4.92 -1.48
C VAL A 32 -8.01 -4.36 -2.48
N GLN A 33 -7.79 -3.05 -2.38
CA GLN A 33 -6.69 -2.33 -3.00
C GLN A 33 -6.12 -1.33 -1.99
N GLU A 34 -4.80 -1.19 -1.96
CA GLU A 34 -4.11 -0.19 -1.18
C GLU A 34 -3.36 0.79 -2.05
N THR A 35 -3.27 2.02 -1.56
CA THR A 35 -2.41 3.06 -2.10
C THR A 35 -1.38 3.42 -1.06
N ARG A 36 -0.10 3.41 -1.44
CA ARG A 36 1.05 3.72 -0.58
C ARG A 36 1.88 4.83 -1.19
N ALA A 37 2.56 5.60 -0.36
CA ALA A 37 3.63 6.47 -0.80
C ALA A 37 4.88 5.64 -1.17
N GLU A 38 5.83 6.24 -1.87
CA GLU A 38 7.11 5.61 -2.26
C GLU A 38 7.89 5.06 -1.05
N ASN A 39 7.75 5.70 0.12
CA ASN A 39 8.37 5.26 1.37
C ASN A 39 7.61 4.12 2.08
N GLY A 40 6.56 3.57 1.46
CA GLY A 40 5.75 2.47 1.99
C GLY A 40 4.60 2.88 2.92
N GLN A 41 4.48 4.16 3.29
CA GLN A 41 3.39 4.66 4.12
C GLN A 41 2.04 4.45 3.41
N MET A 42 1.07 3.83 4.10
CA MET A 42 -0.30 3.72 3.58
C MET A 42 -0.93 5.11 3.45
N LEU A 43 -1.48 5.42 2.28
CA LEU A 43 -2.22 6.66 1.99
C LEU A 43 -3.73 6.42 2.00
N ALA A 44 -4.18 5.26 1.51
CA ALA A 44 -5.54 4.77 1.68
C ALA A 44 -5.61 3.26 1.45
N SER A 45 -6.64 2.62 1.99
CA SER A 45 -7.07 1.27 1.66
C SER A 45 -8.57 1.29 1.37
N VAL A 46 -8.98 0.63 0.29
CA VAL A 46 -10.40 0.42 -0.06
C VAL A 46 -10.67 -1.06 -0.07
N GLN A 47 -11.66 -1.48 0.68
CA GLN A 47 -12.05 -2.87 0.81
C GLN A 47 -13.57 -3.02 0.67
N ILE A 48 -14.01 -4.03 -0.08
CA ILE A 48 -15.38 -4.54 0.01
C ILE A 48 -15.35 -5.83 0.80
N ARG A 49 -16.09 -5.87 1.91
CA ARG A 49 -16.23 -7.04 2.77
C ARG A 49 -17.61 -7.65 2.55
N ASP A 50 -17.64 -8.95 2.27
CA ASP A 50 -18.85 -9.75 2.07
C ASP A 50 -18.79 -10.96 3.02
N LEU A 51 -19.64 -10.95 4.06
CA LEU A 51 -19.74 -12.02 5.04
C LEU A 51 -21.06 -12.74 4.83
N GLU A 52 -21.00 -14.07 4.80
CA GLU A 52 -22.17 -14.92 4.59
C GLU A 52 -23.33 -14.59 5.56
N GLY A 53 -24.49 -14.30 4.97
CA GLY A 53 -25.71 -13.92 5.68
C GLY A 53 -25.78 -12.44 6.08
N GLU A 54 -24.79 -11.62 5.71
CA GLU A 54 -24.79 -10.17 5.91
C GLU A 54 -24.79 -9.43 4.57
N LYS A 55 -25.15 -8.15 4.62
CA LYS A 55 -25.00 -7.28 3.45
C LYS A 55 -23.54 -6.85 3.31
N PRO A 56 -23.01 -6.78 2.07
CA PRO A 56 -21.64 -6.35 1.86
C PRO A 56 -21.43 -4.91 2.33
N ARG A 57 -20.23 -4.60 2.80
CA ARG A 57 -19.83 -3.26 3.24
C ARG A 57 -18.64 -2.76 2.45
N LEU A 58 -18.66 -1.47 2.12
CA LEU A 58 -17.47 -0.74 1.68
C LEU A 58 -16.77 -0.19 2.92
N ILE A 59 -15.49 -0.49 3.06
CA ILE A 59 -14.62 -0.05 4.15
C ILE A 59 -13.48 0.74 3.53
N ILE A 60 -13.23 1.94 4.06
CA ILE A 60 -12.11 2.79 3.67
C ILE A 60 -11.27 3.09 4.89
N ALA A 61 -9.97 2.85 4.79
CA ALA A 61 -8.99 3.24 5.79
C ALA A 61 -8.09 4.36 5.25
N VAL A 62 -7.83 5.36 6.08
CA VAL A 62 -6.91 6.48 5.79
C VAL A 62 -5.97 6.70 6.97
N PRO A 63 -4.83 7.39 6.79
CA PRO A 63 -3.94 7.74 7.89
C PRO A 63 -4.64 8.49 9.01
N VAL A 64 -4.08 8.34 10.21
CA VAL A 64 -4.39 9.23 11.34
C VAL A 64 -3.99 10.68 11.02
N GLY A 65 -4.57 11.64 11.74
CA GLY A 65 -4.35 13.08 11.49
C GLY A 65 -5.29 13.69 10.44
N MET A 66 -6.29 12.94 9.98
CA MET A 66 -7.44 13.47 9.25
C MET A 66 -8.52 13.97 10.22
N SER A 67 -9.22 15.02 9.84
CA SER A 67 -10.32 15.63 10.59
C SER A 67 -11.53 14.70 10.61
N LEU A 68 -12.06 14.44 11.81
CA LEU A 68 -13.20 13.53 12.02
C LEU A 68 -14.49 14.01 11.34
N GLN A 69 -14.71 15.32 11.35
CA GLN A 69 -15.74 15.99 10.55
C GLN A 69 -15.04 16.77 9.44
N PRO A 70 -15.47 16.65 8.17
CA PRO A 70 -16.72 16.05 7.69
C PRO A 70 -16.70 14.52 7.47
N GLY A 71 -15.58 13.85 7.74
CA GLY A 71 -15.40 12.42 7.45
C GLY A 71 -14.73 12.19 6.10
N ILE A 72 -15.12 11.12 5.42
CA ILE A 72 -14.63 10.77 4.08
C ILE A 72 -15.74 11.04 3.05
N ARG A 73 -15.40 11.59 1.89
CA ARG A 73 -16.29 11.60 0.73
C ARG A 73 -15.70 10.76 -0.38
N VAL A 74 -16.51 9.88 -0.95
CA VAL A 74 -16.12 8.99 -2.06
C VAL A 74 -16.81 9.44 -3.32
N VAL A 75 -16.05 9.63 -4.40
CA VAL A 75 -16.58 10.04 -5.70
C VAL A 75 -16.10 9.06 -6.75
N LEU A 76 -17.04 8.43 -7.47
CA LEU A 76 -16.71 7.57 -8.60
C LEU A 76 -16.58 8.41 -9.87
N GLU A 77 -15.47 8.23 -10.59
CA GLU A 77 -15.21 8.88 -11.86
C GLU A 77 -15.79 8.03 -13.01
N GLY A 78 -16.78 8.57 -13.72
CA GLY A 78 -17.44 7.86 -14.82
C GLY A 78 -18.45 8.73 -15.58
N GLN A 79 -19.21 8.11 -16.48
CA GLN A 79 -20.25 8.79 -17.27
C GLN A 79 -21.49 9.05 -16.42
N GLY A 80 -21.66 10.30 -15.98
CA GLY A 80 -22.79 10.76 -15.17
C GLY A 80 -22.41 11.91 -14.25
N GLN A 81 -23.36 12.46 -13.51
CA GLN A 81 -23.04 13.42 -12.45
C GLN A 81 -22.28 12.72 -11.32
N ALA A 82 -21.09 13.24 -11.00
CA ALA A 82 -20.33 12.81 -9.84
C ALA A 82 -21.15 13.07 -8.58
N GLN A 83 -21.64 12.00 -7.93
CA GLN A 83 -22.36 12.07 -6.67
C GLN A 83 -21.43 11.64 -5.53
N PRO A 84 -20.99 12.57 -4.67
CA PRO A 84 -20.15 12.22 -3.53
C PRO A 84 -20.95 11.45 -2.49
N GLN A 85 -20.49 10.24 -2.17
CA GLN A 85 -21.00 9.45 -1.08
C GLN A 85 -20.25 9.81 0.20
N ALA A 86 -20.95 10.37 1.19
CA ALA A 86 -20.37 10.69 2.49
C ALA A 86 -20.29 9.43 3.36
N MET A 87 -19.15 9.26 4.03
CA MET A 87 -18.88 8.18 4.98
C MET A 87 -18.35 8.80 6.28
N ARG A 88 -18.85 8.31 7.41
CA ARG A 88 -18.42 8.75 8.74
C ARG A 88 -17.36 7.77 9.25
N TYR A 89 -16.35 8.29 9.95
CA TYR A 89 -15.44 7.43 10.68
C TYR A 89 -16.20 6.68 11.76
N GLU A 90 -15.97 5.37 11.84
CA GLU A 90 -16.51 4.53 12.91
C GLU A 90 -15.47 4.31 14.01
N VAL A 91 -14.20 4.14 13.62
CA VAL A 91 -13.11 3.89 14.56
C VAL A 91 -11.80 4.47 14.03
N CYS A 92 -10.99 5.04 14.92
CA CYS A 92 -9.61 5.40 14.66
C CYS A 92 -8.70 4.59 15.58
N LEU A 93 -7.89 3.72 14.97
CA LEU A 93 -6.84 2.96 15.63
C LEU A 93 -5.49 3.70 15.47
N PRO A 94 -4.46 3.37 16.26
CA PRO A 94 -3.16 4.04 16.18
C PRO A 94 -2.53 4.07 14.77
N ASN A 95 -2.87 3.12 13.91
CA ASN A 95 -2.36 3.00 12.55
C ASN A 95 -3.25 3.63 11.47
N ALA A 96 -4.57 3.70 11.67
CA ALA A 96 -5.51 4.16 10.66
C ALA A 96 -6.89 4.53 11.22
N CYS A 97 -7.57 5.43 10.52
CA CYS A 97 -8.99 5.72 10.72
C CYS A 97 -9.84 5.02 9.67
N PHE A 98 -10.91 4.36 10.11
CA PHE A 98 -11.78 3.52 9.29
C PHE A 98 -13.17 4.14 9.21
N ALA A 99 -13.68 4.25 7.99
CA ALA A 99 -15.07 4.56 7.71
C ALA A 99 -15.68 3.40 6.94
N GLN A 100 -16.93 3.05 7.22
CA GLN A 100 -17.63 2.04 6.44
C GLN A 100 -19.07 2.44 6.15
N MET A 101 -19.65 1.80 5.14
CA MET A 101 -21.06 1.91 4.80
C MET A 101 -21.57 0.59 4.21
N GLU A 102 -22.87 0.34 4.32
CA GLU A 102 -23.52 -0.71 3.54
C GLU A 102 -23.30 -0.43 2.04
N LEU A 103 -22.85 -1.44 1.30
CA LEU A 103 -22.60 -1.31 -0.12
C LEU A 103 -23.89 -1.54 -0.91
N ALA A 104 -24.52 -0.44 -1.32
CA ALA A 104 -25.70 -0.51 -2.17
C ALA A 104 -25.37 -1.16 -3.54
N PRO A 105 -26.25 -2.04 -4.08
CA PRO A 105 -26.01 -2.70 -5.37
C PRO A 105 -25.77 -1.72 -6.54
N GLU A 106 -26.45 -0.57 -6.51
CA GLU A 106 -26.26 0.48 -7.51
C GLU A 106 -24.85 1.09 -7.42
N PHE A 107 -24.34 1.35 -6.21
CA PHE A 107 -22.99 1.88 -6.02
C PHE A 107 -21.94 0.88 -6.49
N LEU A 108 -22.09 -0.41 -6.18
CA LEU A 108 -21.22 -1.48 -6.69
C LEU A 108 -21.23 -1.53 -8.22
N THR A 109 -22.41 -1.43 -8.83
CA THR A 109 -22.56 -1.41 -10.30
C THR A 109 -21.82 -0.22 -10.90
N ARG A 110 -21.90 0.96 -10.27
CA ARG A 110 -21.14 2.14 -10.70
C ARG A 110 -19.64 1.95 -10.50
N MET A 111 -19.19 1.36 -9.39
CA MET A 111 -17.77 1.07 -9.16
C MET A 111 -17.20 0.19 -10.29
N LYS A 112 -17.92 -0.87 -10.69
CA LYS A 112 -17.49 -1.77 -11.78
C LYS A 112 -17.33 -1.08 -13.14
N ARG A 113 -17.98 0.07 -13.35
CA ARG A 113 -17.98 0.83 -14.62
C ARG A 113 -17.13 2.09 -14.58
N SER A 114 -16.62 2.45 -13.41
CA SER A 114 -15.86 3.68 -13.20
C SER A 114 -14.37 3.42 -13.40
N ASN A 115 -13.64 4.45 -13.83
CA ASN A 115 -12.19 4.34 -14.02
C ASN A 115 -11.44 4.56 -12.70
N ASN A 116 -11.90 5.51 -11.89
CA ASN A 116 -11.28 5.85 -10.61
C ASN A 116 -12.31 6.00 -9.50
N LEU A 117 -11.87 5.73 -8.28
CA LEU A 117 -12.53 6.08 -7.03
C LEU A 117 -11.70 7.18 -6.36
N ASN A 118 -12.28 8.36 -6.21
CA ASN A 118 -11.65 9.50 -5.53
C ASN A 118 -12.07 9.54 -4.06
N ILE A 119 -11.08 9.42 -3.17
CA ILE A 119 -11.25 9.55 -1.72
C ILE A 119 -10.88 10.97 -1.33
N GLN A 120 -11.85 11.70 -0.76
CA GLN A 120 -11.66 13.06 -0.29
C GLN A 120 -11.72 13.08 1.24
N VAL A 121 -10.65 13.58 1.84
CA VAL A 121 -10.52 13.77 3.29
C VAL A 121 -10.03 15.19 3.58
N VAL A 122 -10.16 15.63 4.82
CA VAL A 122 -9.66 16.92 5.29
C VAL A 122 -8.64 16.65 6.38
N ASN A 123 -7.48 17.30 6.36
CA ASN A 123 -6.50 17.17 7.44
C ASN A 123 -6.77 18.17 8.58
N MET A 124 -6.02 18.05 9.69
CA MET A 124 -6.17 18.94 10.85
C MET A 124 -5.91 20.44 10.55
N ASN A 125 -5.23 20.76 9.46
CA ASN A 125 -5.01 22.14 8.99
C ASN A 125 -6.13 22.63 8.08
N ASN A 126 -7.26 21.94 8.05
CA ASN A 126 -8.42 22.21 7.21
C ASN A 126 -8.11 22.19 5.69
N ARG A 127 -7.08 21.46 5.27
CA ARG A 127 -6.77 21.26 3.84
C ARG A 127 -7.46 20.00 3.33
N ALA A 128 -8.21 20.15 2.25
CA ALA A 128 -8.78 19.03 1.52
C ALA A 128 -7.68 18.27 0.76
N ILE A 129 -7.73 16.95 0.86
CA ILE A 129 -6.85 16.00 0.17
C ILE A 129 -7.74 15.09 -0.65
N SER A 130 -7.48 14.97 -1.95
CA SER A 130 -8.18 14.06 -2.85
C SER A 130 -7.19 13.03 -3.39
N LEU A 131 -7.48 11.76 -3.16
CA LEU A 131 -6.68 10.63 -3.64
C LEU A 131 -7.47 9.84 -4.68
N ALA A 132 -6.98 9.80 -5.91
CA ALA A 132 -7.56 9.00 -6.99
C ALA A 132 -7.00 7.56 -6.93
N MET A 133 -7.87 6.57 -6.81
CA MET A 133 -7.53 5.15 -6.84
C MET A 133 -8.09 4.52 -8.11
N SER A 134 -7.25 3.80 -8.85
CA SER A 134 -7.66 3.12 -10.08
C SER A 134 -8.59 1.96 -9.79
N LEU A 135 -9.74 1.94 -10.45
CA LEU A 135 -10.69 0.81 -10.46
C LEU A 135 -10.37 -0.19 -11.57
N GLN A 136 -9.24 -0.05 -12.26
CA GLN A 136 -8.81 -1.03 -13.25
C GLN A 136 -8.64 -2.41 -12.60
N GLY A 137 -9.29 -3.41 -13.17
CA GLY A 137 -9.28 -4.78 -12.65
C GLY A 137 -10.26 -5.02 -11.49
N PHE A 138 -10.92 -3.99 -10.93
CA PHE A 138 -11.84 -4.14 -9.82
C PHE A 138 -12.99 -5.12 -10.13
N ALA A 139 -13.67 -4.94 -11.26
CA ALA A 139 -14.80 -5.80 -11.64
C ALA A 139 -14.36 -7.27 -11.80
N ALA A 140 -13.20 -7.50 -12.44
CA ALA A 140 -12.64 -8.83 -12.63
C ALA A 140 -12.27 -9.49 -11.29
N SER A 141 -11.63 -8.76 -10.37
CA SER A 141 -11.29 -9.29 -9.04
C SER A 141 -12.54 -9.53 -8.20
N TYR A 142 -13.54 -8.64 -8.26
CA TYR A 142 -14.78 -8.78 -7.49
C TYR A 142 -15.61 -9.98 -7.93
N ASP A 143 -15.82 -10.15 -9.24
CA ASP A 143 -16.62 -11.25 -9.81
C ASP A 143 -15.83 -12.56 -9.94
N GLY A 144 -14.50 -12.46 -9.98
CA GLY A 144 -13.60 -13.59 -10.16
C GLY A 144 -13.44 -14.49 -8.95
N GLN A 145 -12.63 -15.52 -9.13
CA GLN A 145 -12.23 -16.41 -8.04
C GLN A 145 -11.28 -15.70 -7.07
N PRO A 146 -11.34 -16.03 -5.77
CA PRO A 146 -10.36 -15.54 -4.82
C PRO A 146 -8.96 -16.01 -5.20
N VAL A 147 -7.96 -15.22 -4.84
CA VAL A 147 -6.56 -15.64 -4.89
C VAL A 147 -6.40 -16.85 -3.99
N ASP A 148 -5.90 -17.96 -4.55
CA ASP A 148 -5.57 -19.15 -3.77
C ASP A 148 -4.33 -18.85 -2.90
N PRO A 149 -4.45 -18.94 -1.56
CA PRO A 149 -3.32 -18.68 -0.65
C PRO A 149 -2.08 -19.49 -1.00
N LYS A 150 -2.23 -20.78 -1.37
CA LYS A 150 -1.09 -21.65 -1.69
C LYS A 150 -0.44 -21.24 -2.99
N ALA A 151 -1.24 -20.92 -4.01
CA ALA A 151 -0.71 -20.47 -5.31
C ALA A 151 0.03 -19.13 -5.17
N TYR A 152 -0.48 -18.23 -4.32
CA TYR A 152 0.18 -16.95 -4.03
C TYR A 152 1.50 -17.15 -3.29
N GLU A 153 1.53 -17.97 -2.23
CA GLU A 153 2.76 -18.30 -1.51
C GLU A 153 3.84 -18.91 -2.43
N GLU A 154 3.45 -19.83 -3.30
CA GLU A 154 4.35 -20.43 -4.29
C GLU A 154 4.87 -19.39 -5.28
N SER A 155 4.00 -18.50 -5.77
CA SER A 155 4.40 -17.40 -6.64
C SER A 155 5.38 -16.44 -5.96
N GLN A 156 5.16 -16.12 -4.68
CA GLN A 156 6.06 -15.24 -3.91
C GLN A 156 7.41 -15.90 -3.67
N ARG A 157 7.46 -17.21 -3.39
CA ARG A 157 8.72 -17.97 -3.28
C ARG A 157 9.51 -17.95 -4.59
N ARG A 158 8.84 -18.25 -5.71
CA ARG A 158 9.46 -18.24 -7.04
C ARG A 158 10.03 -16.86 -7.38
N LEU A 159 9.31 -15.79 -7.07
CA LEU A 159 9.78 -14.41 -7.26
C LEU A 159 11.00 -14.10 -6.38
N ALA A 160 11.00 -14.51 -5.12
CA ALA A 160 12.13 -14.31 -4.21
C ALA A 160 13.40 -15.04 -4.68
N GLU A 161 13.26 -16.29 -5.13
CA GLU A 161 14.36 -17.08 -5.71
C GLU A 161 14.93 -16.42 -6.98
N GLU A 162 14.06 -15.91 -7.85
CA GLU A 162 14.48 -15.22 -9.08
C GLU A 162 15.23 -13.92 -8.77
N LEU A 163 14.74 -13.12 -7.81
CA LEU A 163 15.41 -11.90 -7.37
C LEU A 163 16.78 -12.20 -6.74
N GLN A 164 16.87 -13.26 -5.92
CA GLN A 164 18.14 -13.69 -5.33
C GLN A 164 19.15 -14.08 -6.42
N ARG A 165 18.72 -14.93 -7.37
CA ARG A 165 19.57 -15.37 -8.48
C ARG A 165 20.07 -14.19 -9.31
N ARG A 166 19.16 -13.25 -9.66
CA ARG A 166 19.54 -12.03 -10.40
C ARG A 166 20.52 -11.15 -9.62
N GLY A 167 20.38 -11.07 -8.29
CA GLY A 167 21.30 -10.38 -7.40
C GLY A 167 22.71 -10.99 -7.42
N GLU A 168 22.81 -12.31 -7.30
CA GLU A 168 24.09 -13.03 -7.36
C GLU A 168 24.78 -12.87 -8.73
N GLU A 169 24.01 -12.96 -9.82
CA GLU A 169 24.52 -12.74 -11.18
C GLU A 169 25.03 -11.30 -11.36
N ALA A 170 24.30 -10.29 -10.87
CA ALA A 170 24.73 -8.90 -10.90
C ALA A 170 26.01 -8.68 -10.08
N GLN A 171 26.10 -9.28 -8.90
CA GLN A 171 27.28 -9.20 -8.05
C GLN A 171 28.51 -9.86 -8.69
N ARG A 172 28.35 -11.04 -9.32
CA ARG A 172 29.42 -11.69 -10.08
C ARG A 172 29.89 -10.82 -11.25
N ARG A 173 28.97 -10.17 -11.98
CA ARG A 173 29.34 -9.25 -13.07
C ARG A 173 30.15 -8.06 -12.57
N LEU A 174 29.79 -7.48 -11.42
CA LEU A 174 30.55 -6.39 -10.80
C LEU A 174 31.94 -6.85 -10.32
N GLN A 175 32.05 -8.06 -9.75
CA GLN A 175 33.35 -8.62 -9.34
C GLN A 175 34.27 -8.92 -10.53
N GLN A 176 33.72 -9.43 -11.64
CA GLN A 176 34.48 -9.68 -12.87
C GLN A 176 34.93 -8.37 -13.54
N GLN A 177 34.14 -7.29 -13.43
CA GLN A 177 34.51 -5.96 -13.92
C GLN A 177 35.42 -5.19 -12.95
N GLY A 178 35.47 -5.58 -11.67
CA GLY A 178 36.34 -5.03 -10.62
C GLY A 178 37.68 -5.76 -10.45
N GLY A 179 38.02 -6.70 -11.33
CA GLY A 179 39.29 -7.44 -11.32
C GLY A 179 40.36 -6.85 -12.24
N ALA A 180 40.63 -5.54 -12.16
CA ALA A 180 41.91 -5.01 -12.63
C ALA A 180 42.86 -4.95 -11.43
N PRO A 181 44.00 -5.68 -11.42
CA PRO A 181 45.00 -5.46 -10.39
C PRO A 181 45.45 -4.01 -10.48
N GLY A 182 45.36 -3.29 -9.35
CA GLY A 182 45.98 -1.98 -9.22
C GLY A 182 47.41 -2.06 -9.72
N ALA A 183 47.74 -1.20 -10.67
CA ALA A 183 49.10 -1.06 -11.19
C ALA A 183 50.08 -0.90 -10.01
N PRO A 184 51.28 -1.51 -10.08
CA PRO A 184 52.27 -1.35 -9.02
C PRO A 184 52.60 0.14 -8.84
N PRO A 185 52.94 0.59 -7.62
CA PRO A 185 53.26 1.98 -7.37
C PRO A 185 54.47 2.38 -8.22
N ALA A 186 54.29 3.39 -9.06
CA ALA A 186 55.40 4.02 -9.76
C ALA A 186 56.33 4.70 -8.73
N PRO A 187 57.66 4.60 -8.88
CA PRO A 187 58.59 5.20 -7.94
C PRO A 187 58.62 6.72 -8.09
N GLY A 188 58.45 7.41 -6.96
CA GLY A 188 59.06 8.70 -6.65
C GLY A 188 58.64 9.91 -7.47
N VAL A 189 57.64 10.65 -6.97
CA VAL A 189 57.60 12.11 -7.15
C VAL A 189 57.53 12.73 -5.75
N PRO A 190 58.50 13.57 -5.34
CA PRO A 190 58.56 14.09 -3.98
C PRO A 190 57.39 15.04 -3.70
N VAL A 191 56.66 14.75 -2.63
CA VAL A 191 55.62 15.64 -2.08
C VAL A 191 56.33 16.76 -1.30
N PRO A 192 56.04 18.05 -1.55
CA PRO A 192 56.58 19.15 -0.76
C PRO A 192 56.04 19.11 0.68
N PRO A 193 56.81 19.57 1.69
CA PRO A 193 56.42 19.44 3.09
C PRO A 193 55.20 20.31 3.42
N ALA A 194 54.27 19.73 4.17
CA ALA A 194 53.16 20.44 4.80
C ALA A 194 53.67 21.35 5.94
N PRO A 195 53.10 22.55 6.13
CA PRO A 195 53.43 23.39 7.28
C PRO A 195 52.90 22.79 8.59
N ALA A 196 53.72 22.92 9.65
CA ALA A 196 53.48 22.47 11.01
C ALA A 196 52.24 23.13 11.64
N GLY A 197 51.52 22.33 12.44
CA GLY A 197 50.19 22.67 12.96
C GLY A 197 50.12 23.62 14.16
N ALA A 198 48.90 23.76 14.68
CA ALA A 198 48.61 24.30 16.01
C ALA A 198 47.49 23.49 16.70
N PRO A 199 47.51 23.36 18.04
CA PRO A 199 46.75 22.34 18.77
C PRO A 199 45.32 22.76 19.17
N LEU A 200 44.50 21.73 19.39
CA LEU A 200 43.14 21.75 19.95
C LEU A 200 43.10 22.43 21.33
N ALA A 201 42.16 23.36 21.51
CA ALA A 201 41.77 23.88 22.82
C ALA A 201 40.64 23.02 23.44
N PRO A 202 40.64 22.78 24.77
CA PRO A 202 39.64 21.98 25.48
C PRO A 202 38.33 22.76 25.74
N PRO A 203 37.22 22.06 26.10
CA PRO A 203 35.88 22.66 26.19
C PRO A 203 35.72 23.51 27.45
N GLN A 204 34.97 24.61 27.35
CA GLN A 204 34.46 25.34 28.52
C GLN A 204 32.94 25.14 28.63
N ARG A 205 32.57 24.59 29.78
CA ARG A 205 31.29 24.56 30.53
C ARG A 205 29.96 24.69 29.79
#